data_AF-A0A061LYG3-F1
#
_entry.id   AF-A0A061LYG3-F1
#
_cell.length_a   1.000
_cell.length_b   1.000
_cell.length_c   1.000
_cell.angle_alpha   90.00
_cell.angle_beta   90.00
_cell.angle_gamma   90.00
#
_symmetry.space_group_name_H-M   'P 1'
#
loop_
_entity.id
_entity.type
_entity.pdbx_description
1 polymer ?
#
loop_
_entity_poly.entity_id
_entity_poly.type
_entity_poly.pdbx_seq_one_letter_code
_entity_poly.pdbx_strand_id
1 'polypeptide(L)'
;MTSPETMAVNLDGHDDSAGPVRGTQSLLRIAMIWLAANLVVTTLLTGTLFTPAVSFGTASAMIVVGTLIGVIVLVLIGNMGTRTGLPTMALTRGSFGIRGSLVPAAANLIILMGWSWVQAMLAGVTVNYLVHEATGFSNPMLFSAICQAIVVVLAIFGHTGISRVEPWLALAILVVMGFVFAAAFGAFSPAEFAAIPVDAELGGTPFITLDMVIATAISWTVLSADMNRHAKSSTAGIVGSGIGYTLSTTIAMFLGLVAFSAVLLHGDREPIPFDPATIVAEFGWPLGIAIFLSVMATNTMVVFGMVTSVVNAQSKWHLKFLPTALVLGAISVIGSTFLGLLNQFTDFLFVISAFFVPVFAIMIADYYLLKHRGYSRQILHERSESRYWYTGGVNWVAVVVWVIGAVLSYVLAYVAPSPIGANIPAFAVSFLLYLGLMVLIGRGGAWGLRDPRDADPTGHLLDGADETAALRLER
;
A
#
# COMPACT_ATOMS: atom_id res chain seq x y z
N MET A 1 13.84 39.86 -5.55
CA MET A 1 13.26 40.16 -4.23
C MET A 1 11.75 40.02 -4.36
N THR A 2 11.25 38.80 -4.17
CA THR A 2 9.85 38.42 -4.37
C THR A 2 9.12 38.50 -3.03
N SER A 3 7.93 39.09 -3.03
CA SER A 3 7.15 39.38 -1.83
C SER A 3 6.69 38.09 -1.10
N PRO A 4 6.44 38.14 0.22
CA PRO A 4 5.95 37.00 1.00
C PRO A 4 4.64 36.37 0.46
N GLU A 5 3.87 37.11 -0.34
CA GLU A 5 2.63 36.63 -0.97
C GLU A 5 2.85 35.63 -2.12
N THR A 6 4.05 35.61 -2.73
CA THR A 6 4.38 34.63 -3.80
C THR A 6 4.95 33.31 -3.28
N MET A 7 5.12 33.16 -1.96
CA MET A 7 5.49 31.89 -1.33
C MET A 7 4.28 31.10 -0.81
N ALA A 8 3.08 31.68 -0.89
CA ALA A 8 1.79 31.04 -0.63
C ALA A 8 1.15 30.46 -1.91
N VAL A 9 1.97 30.04 -2.88
CA VAL A 9 1.48 29.32 -4.06
C VAL A 9 0.88 27.99 -3.58
N ASN A 10 -0.46 27.97 -3.51
CA ASN A 10 -1.33 26.80 -3.42
C ASN A 10 -1.23 25.91 -2.17
N LEU A 11 -1.37 26.48 -0.97
CA LEU A 11 -1.79 25.67 0.20
C LEU A 11 -3.31 25.53 0.33
N ASP A 12 -4.08 26.39 -0.34
CA ASP A 12 -5.56 26.42 -0.30
C ASP A 12 -6.21 26.22 -1.69
N GLY A 13 -5.48 25.65 -2.65
CA GLY A 13 -5.96 25.44 -4.02
C GLY A 13 -7.08 24.41 -4.10
N HIS A 14 -8.32 24.88 -4.30
CA HIS A 14 -9.36 24.11 -4.99
C HIS A 14 -8.83 23.72 -6.38
N ASP A 15 -8.41 22.47 -6.57
CA ASP A 15 -8.56 21.75 -7.85
C ASP A 15 -8.25 20.24 -7.73
N ASP A 16 -9.19 19.44 -8.25
CA ASP A 16 -9.02 18.15 -8.94
C ASP A 16 -8.50 16.85 -8.27
N SER A 17 -7.98 16.81 -7.04
CA SER A 17 -7.36 15.54 -6.58
C SER A 17 -8.33 14.38 -6.23
N ALA A 18 -9.56 14.69 -5.82
CA ALA A 18 -10.57 13.69 -5.41
C ALA A 18 -11.63 13.38 -6.50
N GLY A 19 -11.65 14.17 -7.57
CA GLY A 19 -12.56 13.98 -8.70
C GLY A 19 -12.11 12.86 -9.64
N PRO A 20 -13.00 12.39 -10.53
CA PRO A 20 -12.60 11.46 -11.58
C PRO A 20 -11.64 12.14 -12.56
N VAL A 21 -10.53 11.48 -12.91
CA VAL A 21 -9.53 11.97 -13.88
C VAL A 21 -9.53 11.09 -15.14
N ARG A 22 -9.35 11.67 -16.34
CA ARG A 22 -9.11 10.87 -17.55
C ARG A 22 -7.64 10.47 -17.67
N GLY A 23 -7.39 9.18 -17.80
CA GLY A 23 -6.04 8.66 -18.00
C GLY A 23 -5.50 8.89 -19.41
N THR A 24 -4.22 9.25 -19.49
CA THR A 24 -3.46 9.45 -20.75
C THR A 24 -2.19 8.60 -20.82
N GLN A 25 -1.84 7.92 -19.72
CA GLN A 25 -0.56 7.22 -19.59
C GLN A 25 -0.58 5.88 -20.34
N SER A 26 0.50 5.59 -21.06
CA SER A 26 0.67 4.34 -21.79
C SER A 26 0.94 3.16 -20.86
N LEU A 27 0.80 1.94 -21.39
CA LEU A 27 1.10 0.69 -20.65
C LEU A 27 2.51 0.71 -20.08
N LEU A 28 3.51 1.06 -20.89
CA LEU A 28 4.90 1.13 -20.45
C LEU A 28 5.07 2.14 -19.32
N ARG A 29 4.41 3.30 -19.41
CA ARG A 29 4.49 4.32 -18.36
C ARG A 29 3.88 3.82 -17.04
N ILE A 30 2.73 3.15 -17.10
CA ILE A 30 2.10 2.53 -15.92
C ILE A 30 3.01 1.44 -15.34
N ALA A 31 3.61 0.58 -16.18
CA ALA A 31 4.56 -0.43 -15.73
C ALA A 31 5.76 0.19 -15.01
N MET A 32 6.36 1.24 -15.56
CA MET A 32 7.49 1.94 -14.93
C MET A 32 7.10 2.63 -13.62
N ILE A 33 5.88 3.19 -13.54
CA ILE A 33 5.38 3.80 -12.32
C ILE A 33 5.24 2.75 -11.20
N TRP A 34 4.65 1.59 -11.50
CA TRP A 34 4.53 0.49 -10.52
C TRP A 34 5.86 -0.18 -10.18
N LEU A 35 6.77 -0.26 -11.15
CA LEU A 35 8.12 -0.75 -10.92
C LEU A 35 8.85 0.17 -9.94
N ALA A 36 8.90 1.48 -10.23
CA ALA A 36 9.62 2.45 -9.43
C ALA A 36 9.00 2.64 -8.04
N ALA A 37 7.67 2.68 -7.94
CA ALA A 37 6.99 2.92 -6.67
C ALA A 37 7.25 1.81 -5.64
N ASN A 38 7.38 0.55 -6.08
CA ASN A 38 7.51 -0.60 -5.18
C ASN A 38 8.95 -1.16 -5.08
N LEU A 39 9.90 -0.63 -5.86
CA LEU A 39 11.34 -0.84 -5.62
C LEU A 39 11.79 -0.01 -4.41
N VAL A 40 11.33 -0.43 -3.22
CA VAL A 40 11.56 0.26 -1.95
C VAL A 40 12.22 -0.66 -0.93
N VAL A 41 12.91 -0.05 0.04
CA VAL A 41 13.67 -0.77 1.07
C VAL A 41 12.77 -1.66 1.93
N THR A 42 11.53 -1.27 2.23
CA THR A 42 10.61 -2.09 3.03
C THR A 42 10.26 -3.40 2.33
N THR A 43 10.02 -3.38 1.02
CA THR A 43 9.79 -4.57 0.20
C THR A 43 11.04 -5.45 0.17
N LEU A 44 12.23 -4.85 0.06
CA LEU A 44 13.50 -5.58 0.18
C LEU A 44 13.62 -6.26 1.55
N LEU A 45 13.50 -5.50 2.64
CA LEU A 45 13.65 -6.02 4.00
C LEU A 45 12.61 -7.08 4.34
N THR A 46 11.42 -7.04 3.75
CA THR A 46 10.42 -8.13 3.90
C THR A 46 10.99 -9.48 3.45
N GLY A 47 11.85 -9.50 2.41
CA GLY A 47 12.52 -10.71 1.95
C GLY A 47 13.50 -11.33 2.95
N THR A 48 14.01 -10.53 3.90
CA THR A 48 14.93 -10.99 4.95
C THR A 48 14.23 -11.83 6.03
N LEU A 49 12.89 -11.81 6.08
CA LEU A 49 12.10 -12.48 7.11
C LEU A 49 11.99 -14.00 6.93
N PHE A 50 12.35 -14.54 5.76
CA PHE A 50 11.92 -15.89 5.36
C PHE A 50 12.94 -16.99 5.67
N THR A 51 14.23 -16.77 5.39
CA THR A 51 15.31 -17.70 5.74
C THR A 51 15.92 -17.27 7.07
N PRO A 52 16.24 -18.17 8.02
CA PRO A 52 16.23 -19.63 7.91
C PRO A 52 14.92 -20.31 8.35
N ALA A 53 13.85 -19.55 8.59
CA ALA A 53 12.57 -20.11 9.05
C ALA A 53 11.93 -21.08 8.03
N VAL A 54 12.17 -20.86 6.74
CA VAL A 54 11.93 -21.83 5.66
C VAL A 54 13.18 -21.93 4.78
N SER A 55 13.26 -22.99 3.95
CA SER A 55 14.40 -23.15 3.04
C SER A 55 14.44 -22.04 1.99
N PHE A 56 15.64 -21.66 1.56
CA PHE A 56 15.86 -20.63 0.54
C PHE A 56 15.02 -20.86 -0.74
N GLY A 57 14.95 -22.12 -1.20
CA GLY A 57 14.14 -22.50 -2.36
C GLY A 57 12.64 -22.29 -2.13
N THR A 58 12.14 -22.63 -0.94
CA THR A 58 10.74 -22.41 -0.55
C THR A 58 10.43 -20.93 -0.47
N ALA A 59 11.27 -20.13 0.20
CA ALA A 59 11.12 -18.68 0.29
C ALA A 59 11.05 -18.04 -1.12
N SER A 60 11.98 -18.42 -2.00
CA SER A 60 12.02 -17.95 -3.39
C SER A 60 10.73 -18.26 -4.16
N ALA A 61 10.21 -19.49 -4.03
CA ALA A 61 8.97 -19.89 -4.67
C ALA A 61 7.77 -19.12 -4.10
N MET A 62 7.69 -18.93 -2.79
CA MET A 62 6.58 -18.22 -2.13
C MET A 62 6.60 -16.71 -2.43
N ILE A 63 7.76 -16.09 -2.62
CA ILE A 63 7.87 -14.71 -3.12
C ILE A 63 7.18 -14.60 -4.49
N VAL A 64 7.50 -15.48 -5.43
CA VAL A 64 6.91 -15.44 -6.79
C VAL A 64 5.42 -15.75 -6.73
N VAL A 65 5.02 -16.85 -6.09
CA VAL A 65 3.61 -17.28 -6.04
C VAL A 65 2.76 -16.26 -5.28
N GLY A 66 3.21 -15.77 -4.13
CA GLY A 66 2.51 -14.77 -3.35
C GLY A 66 2.35 -13.45 -4.10
N THR A 67 3.39 -13.03 -4.82
CA THR A 67 3.33 -11.82 -5.66
C THR A 67 2.32 -11.99 -6.79
N LEU A 68 2.31 -13.15 -7.47
CA LEU A 68 1.37 -13.45 -8.55
C LEU A 68 -0.08 -13.56 -8.06
N ILE A 69 -0.32 -14.04 -6.84
CA ILE A 69 -1.67 -14.07 -6.24
C ILE A 69 -2.08 -12.65 -5.83
N GLY A 70 -1.22 -11.94 -5.10
CA GLY A 70 -1.50 -10.60 -4.59
C GLY A 70 -1.75 -9.58 -5.70
N VAL A 71 -0.99 -9.66 -6.81
CA VAL A 71 -1.14 -8.73 -7.93
C VAL A 71 -2.50 -8.84 -8.62
N ILE A 72 -3.19 -9.99 -8.53
CA ILE A 72 -4.55 -10.14 -9.07
C ILE A 72 -5.49 -9.14 -8.40
N VAL A 73 -5.46 -9.08 -7.06
CA VAL A 73 -6.30 -8.15 -6.28
C VAL A 73 -5.92 -6.70 -6.61
N LEU A 74 -4.61 -6.42 -6.63
CA LEU A 74 -4.07 -5.10 -6.96
C LEU A 74 -4.57 -4.61 -8.32
N VAL A 75 -4.44 -5.44 -9.36
CA VAL A 75 -4.84 -5.13 -10.73
C VAL A 75 -6.35 -4.95 -10.87
N LEU A 76 -7.15 -5.79 -10.21
CA LEU A 76 -8.60 -5.71 -10.27
C LEU A 76 -9.12 -4.40 -9.67
N ILE A 77 -8.60 -4.00 -8.52
CA ILE A 77 -8.90 -2.70 -7.89
C ILE A 77 -8.35 -1.55 -8.74
N GLY A 78 -7.13 -1.70 -9.27
CA GLY A 78 -6.51 -0.71 -10.14
C GLY A 78 -7.32 -0.39 -11.39
N ASN A 79 -7.86 -1.43 -12.02
CA ASN A 79 -8.71 -1.28 -13.19
C ASN A 79 -10.05 -0.58 -12.88
N MET A 80 -10.55 -0.66 -11.65
CA MET A 80 -11.70 0.18 -11.22
C MET A 80 -11.30 1.66 -11.31
N GLY A 81 -10.10 2.01 -10.86
CA GLY A 81 -9.53 3.35 -11.01
C GLY A 81 -9.40 3.79 -12.47
N THR A 82 -8.85 2.93 -13.34
CA THR A 82 -8.73 3.23 -14.78
C THR A 82 -10.08 3.51 -15.46
N ARG A 83 -11.14 2.83 -15.04
CA ARG A 83 -12.47 2.97 -15.65
C ARG A 83 -13.28 4.14 -15.11
N THR A 84 -13.10 4.45 -13.83
CA THR A 84 -13.90 5.49 -13.15
C THR A 84 -13.18 6.82 -13.02
N GLY A 85 -11.85 6.82 -13.06
CA GLY A 85 -11.00 7.95 -12.74
C GLY A 85 -10.85 8.20 -11.23
N LEU A 86 -11.41 7.35 -10.37
CA LEU A 86 -11.45 7.57 -8.92
C LEU A 86 -10.28 6.91 -8.18
N PRO A 87 -9.83 7.52 -7.06
CA PRO A 87 -8.87 6.91 -6.15
C PRO A 87 -9.49 5.73 -5.37
N THR A 88 -8.64 4.87 -4.81
CA THR A 88 -9.06 3.59 -4.20
C THR A 88 -10.04 3.79 -3.07
N MET A 89 -9.77 4.75 -2.19
CA MET A 89 -10.64 5.04 -1.05
C MET A 89 -11.98 5.64 -1.47
N ALA A 90 -12.05 6.40 -2.57
CA ALA A 90 -13.33 6.90 -3.08
C ALA A 90 -14.18 5.76 -3.67
N LEU A 91 -13.55 4.73 -4.25
CA LEU A 91 -14.25 3.56 -4.78
C LEU A 91 -14.93 2.71 -3.70
N THR A 92 -14.46 2.77 -2.45
CA THR A 92 -15.10 2.06 -1.33
C THR A 92 -16.52 2.55 -1.06
N ARG A 93 -16.86 3.78 -1.46
CA ARG A 93 -18.25 4.32 -1.40
C ARG A 93 -19.21 3.45 -2.18
N GLY A 94 -18.74 2.82 -3.27
CA GLY A 94 -19.52 1.95 -4.12
C GLY A 94 -20.10 0.75 -3.37
N SER A 95 -19.33 0.16 -2.45
CA SER A 95 -19.73 -1.05 -1.72
C SER A 95 -20.10 -0.82 -0.26
N PHE A 96 -19.42 0.09 0.45
CA PHE A 96 -19.66 0.41 1.87
C PHE A 96 -20.67 1.56 2.08
N GLY A 97 -20.96 2.33 1.02
CA GLY A 97 -21.79 3.53 1.08
C GLY A 97 -21.02 4.80 1.39
N ILE A 98 -21.65 5.97 1.18
CA ILE A 98 -20.99 7.29 1.28
C ILE A 98 -20.41 7.57 2.68
N ARG A 99 -21.12 7.23 3.74
CA ARG A 99 -20.61 7.35 5.12
C ARG A 99 -19.85 6.11 5.56
N GLY A 100 -20.28 4.93 5.11
CA GLY A 100 -19.61 3.67 5.44
C GLY A 100 -18.17 3.59 4.91
N SER A 101 -17.85 4.27 3.80
CA SER A 101 -16.49 4.38 3.26
C SER A 101 -15.49 5.05 4.20
N LEU A 102 -15.95 5.77 5.24
CA LEU A 102 -15.07 6.34 6.26
C LEU A 102 -14.35 5.26 7.07
N VAL A 103 -14.92 4.07 7.17
CA VAL A 103 -14.31 2.93 7.88
C VAL A 103 -13.03 2.46 7.19
N PRO A 104 -13.04 2.04 5.90
CA PRO A 104 -11.80 1.68 5.20
C PRO A 104 -10.85 2.88 5.03
N ALA A 105 -11.36 4.11 4.90
CA ALA A 105 -10.51 5.30 4.85
C ALA A 105 -9.76 5.56 6.18
N ALA A 106 -10.43 5.37 7.33
CA ALA A 106 -9.79 5.48 8.64
C ALA A 106 -8.79 4.36 8.89
N ALA A 107 -9.10 3.13 8.46
CA ALA A 107 -8.13 2.03 8.48
C ALA A 107 -6.89 2.36 7.63
N ASN A 108 -7.08 2.95 6.45
CA ASN A 108 -5.98 3.35 5.57
C ASN A 108 -5.09 4.41 6.23
N LEU A 109 -5.69 5.39 6.91
CA LEU A 109 -4.98 6.41 7.68
C LEU A 109 -4.08 5.78 8.76
N ILE A 110 -4.60 4.81 9.51
CA ILE A 110 -3.83 4.09 10.55
C ILE A 110 -2.66 3.32 9.92
N ILE A 111 -2.88 2.64 8.80
CA ILE A 111 -1.84 1.90 8.09
C ILE A 111 -0.76 2.83 7.53
N LEU A 112 -1.14 3.97 6.92
CA LEU A 112 -0.18 4.96 6.43
C LEU A 112 0.65 5.55 7.58
N MET A 113 0.04 5.78 8.75
CA MET A 113 0.77 6.20 9.95
C MET A 113 1.79 5.13 10.38
N GLY A 114 1.38 3.86 10.43
CA GLY A 114 2.28 2.75 10.74
C GLY A 114 3.45 2.64 9.77
N TRP A 115 3.19 2.76 8.46
CA TRP A 115 4.26 2.80 7.45
C TRP A 115 5.18 4.00 7.60
N SER A 116 4.66 5.15 8.03
CA SER A 116 5.49 6.32 8.29
C SER A 116 6.44 6.10 9.47
N TRP A 117 5.95 5.46 10.55
CA TRP A 117 6.78 5.08 11.68
C TRP A 117 7.85 4.08 11.28
N VAL A 118 7.48 2.96 10.65
CA VAL A 118 8.42 1.93 10.20
C VAL A 118 9.51 2.54 9.34
N GLN A 119 9.15 3.39 8.37
CA GLN A 119 10.14 4.04 7.52
C GLN A 119 11.08 4.98 8.29
N ALA A 120 10.56 5.82 9.19
CA ALA A 120 11.44 6.65 10.01
C ALA A 120 12.37 5.83 10.92
N MET A 121 11.91 4.70 11.42
CA MET A 121 12.73 3.80 12.23
C MET A 121 13.84 3.17 11.40
N LEU A 122 13.53 2.69 10.19
CA LEU A 122 14.53 2.14 9.25
C LEU A 122 15.59 3.18 8.87
N ALA A 123 15.18 4.41 8.57
CA ALA A 123 16.10 5.51 8.30
C ALA A 123 16.96 5.84 9.55
N GLY A 124 16.33 5.90 10.72
CA GLY A 124 16.99 6.17 12.00
C GLY A 124 18.03 5.11 12.38
N VAL A 125 17.69 3.82 12.24
CA VAL A 125 18.60 2.69 12.48
C VAL A 125 19.78 2.73 11.51
N THR A 126 19.53 3.02 10.23
CA THR A 126 20.59 3.14 9.22
C THR A 126 21.56 4.29 9.55
N VAL A 127 21.04 5.47 9.88
CA VAL A 127 21.87 6.62 10.28
C VAL A 127 22.62 6.31 11.57
N ASN A 128 21.96 5.70 12.54
CA ASN A 128 22.58 5.31 13.81
C ASN A 128 23.77 4.39 13.60
N TYR A 129 23.62 3.36 12.76
CA TYR A 129 24.70 2.44 12.41
C TYR A 129 25.91 3.20 11.84
N LEU A 130 25.68 4.06 10.84
CA LEU A 130 26.76 4.83 10.19
C LEU A 130 27.46 5.80 11.17
N VAL A 131 26.70 6.46 12.05
CA VAL A 131 27.27 7.38 13.04
C VAL A 131 28.03 6.61 14.12
N HIS A 132 27.52 5.46 14.55
CA HIS A 132 28.16 4.63 15.55
C HIS A 132 29.51 4.10 15.04
N GLU A 133 29.57 3.61 13.80
CA GLU A 133 30.81 3.19 13.16
C GLU A 133 31.84 4.32 13.06
N ALA A 134 31.41 5.54 12.79
CA ALA A 134 32.31 6.68 12.62
C ALA A 134 32.75 7.34 13.93
N THR A 135 31.93 7.31 14.99
CA THR A 135 32.10 8.15 16.19
C THR A 135 31.93 7.42 17.52
N GLY A 136 31.42 6.19 17.52
CA GLY A 136 31.01 5.45 18.71
C GLY A 136 29.69 5.90 19.35
N PHE A 137 29.10 7.02 18.93
CA PHE A 137 27.81 7.48 19.47
C PHE A 137 26.63 6.68 18.90
N SER A 138 25.73 6.20 19.77
CA SER A 138 24.54 5.45 19.39
C SER A 138 23.31 5.99 20.12
N ASN A 139 22.32 6.44 19.36
CA ASN A 139 20.99 6.79 19.83
C ASN A 139 19.98 6.65 18.67
N PRO A 140 19.50 5.42 18.38
CA PRO A 140 18.63 5.19 17.24
C PRO A 140 17.25 5.86 17.38
N MET A 141 16.78 6.07 18.62
CA MET A 141 15.53 6.79 18.91
C MET A 141 15.64 8.26 18.47
N LEU A 142 16.76 8.91 18.81
CA LEU A 142 17.06 10.28 18.39
C LEU A 142 17.14 10.39 16.87
N PHE A 143 17.89 9.51 16.21
CA PHE A 143 18.03 9.56 14.76
C PHE A 143 16.69 9.30 14.06
N SER A 144 15.87 8.39 14.56
CA SER A 144 14.53 8.18 14.01
C SER A 144 13.64 9.42 14.15
N ALA A 145 13.64 10.08 15.32
CA ALA A 145 12.88 11.31 15.53
C ALA A 145 13.35 12.44 14.61
N ILE A 146 14.66 12.60 14.44
CA ILE A 146 15.25 13.60 13.52
C ILE A 146 14.83 13.31 12.07
N CYS A 147 14.96 12.05 11.63
CA CYS A 147 14.55 11.64 10.30
C CYS A 147 13.06 11.94 10.07
N GLN A 148 12.20 11.59 11.02
CA GLN A 148 10.76 11.85 10.88
C GLN A 148 10.44 13.34 10.89
N ALA A 149 11.11 14.14 11.71
CA ALA A 149 10.93 15.60 11.70
C ALA A 149 11.29 16.20 10.34
N ILE A 150 12.39 15.73 9.73
CA ILE A 150 12.78 16.13 8.38
C ILE A 150 11.72 15.70 7.36
N VAL A 151 11.21 14.47 7.44
CA VAL A 151 10.13 13.97 6.57
C VAL A 151 8.88 14.86 6.67
N VAL A 152 8.46 15.26 7.86
CA VAL A 152 7.31 16.14 8.05
C VAL A 152 7.53 17.50 7.39
N VAL A 153 8.72 18.10 7.57
CA VAL A 153 9.08 19.37 6.91
C VAL A 153 9.06 19.21 5.38
N LEU A 154 9.64 18.12 4.87
CA LEU A 154 9.65 17.82 3.45
C LEU A 154 8.25 17.55 2.89
N ALA A 155 7.34 16.93 3.65
CA ALA A 155 5.97 16.72 3.22
C ALA A 155 5.21 18.05 3.07
N ILE A 156 5.46 18.99 3.99
CA ILE A 156 4.82 20.31 3.98
C ILE A 156 5.36 21.18 2.82
N PHE A 157 6.68 21.25 2.66
CA PHE A 157 7.30 22.23 1.75
C PHE A 157 7.95 21.64 0.49
N GLY A 158 8.31 20.35 0.51
CA GLY A 158 9.19 19.72 -0.47
C GLY A 158 8.57 18.60 -1.32
N HIS A 159 7.30 18.26 -1.14
CA HIS A 159 6.67 17.10 -1.80
C HIS A 159 6.73 17.16 -3.34
N THR A 160 6.67 18.35 -3.94
CA THR A 160 6.82 18.53 -5.40
C THR A 160 8.27 18.37 -5.88
N GLY A 161 9.25 18.69 -5.05
CA GLY A 161 10.67 18.48 -5.35
C GLY A 161 11.05 17.00 -5.29
N ILE A 162 10.52 16.28 -4.31
CA ILE A 162 10.84 14.86 -4.08
C ILE A 162 10.39 14.00 -5.24
N SER A 163 9.19 14.22 -5.79
CA SER A 163 8.71 13.47 -6.96
C SER A 163 9.59 13.63 -8.21
N ARG A 164 10.40 14.70 -8.31
CA ARG A 164 11.39 14.87 -9.39
C ARG A 164 12.70 14.12 -9.14
N VAL A 165 13.04 13.91 -7.88
CA VAL A 165 14.28 13.23 -7.46
C VAL A 165 14.06 11.71 -7.32
N GLU A 166 12.84 11.30 -7.00
CA GLU A 166 12.43 9.90 -6.79
C GLU A 166 12.87 8.94 -7.91
N PRO A 167 12.75 9.26 -9.22
CA PRO A 167 13.24 8.36 -10.27
C PRO A 167 14.75 8.13 -10.23
N TRP A 168 15.52 9.13 -9.81
CA TRP A 168 16.98 9.00 -9.66
C TRP A 168 17.35 8.18 -8.44
N LEU A 169 16.59 8.30 -7.34
CA LEU A 169 16.75 7.45 -6.17
C LEU A 169 16.41 6.00 -6.49
N ALA A 170 15.32 5.75 -7.24
CA ALA A 170 14.98 4.42 -7.71
C ALA A 170 16.10 3.80 -8.57
N LEU A 171 16.73 4.60 -9.44
CA LEU A 171 17.89 4.14 -10.21
C LEU A 171 19.10 3.84 -9.32
N ALA A 172 19.39 4.69 -8.33
CA ALA A 172 20.48 4.47 -7.38
C ALA A 172 20.26 3.18 -6.57
N ILE A 173 19.04 2.94 -6.09
CA ILE A 173 18.65 1.69 -5.43
C ILE A 173 18.89 0.53 -6.38
N LEU A 174 18.42 0.59 -7.63
CA LEU A 174 18.59 -0.50 -8.59
C LEU A 174 20.07 -0.84 -8.85
N VAL A 175 20.95 0.16 -8.91
CA VAL A 175 22.40 -0.06 -9.01
C VAL A 175 22.93 -0.78 -7.78
N VAL A 176 22.52 -0.34 -6.59
CA VAL A 176 22.90 -0.98 -5.32
C VAL A 176 22.36 -2.41 -5.23
N MET A 177 21.14 -2.65 -5.69
CA MET A 177 20.55 -4.00 -5.80
C MET A 177 21.40 -4.91 -6.68
N GLY A 178 21.85 -4.41 -7.85
CA GLY A 178 22.75 -5.12 -8.74
C GLY A 178 24.10 -5.44 -8.10
N PHE A 179 24.66 -4.50 -7.34
CA PHE A 179 25.90 -4.71 -6.58
C PHE A 179 25.75 -5.80 -5.52
N VAL A 180 24.69 -5.74 -4.69
CA VAL A 180 24.45 -6.73 -3.64
C VAL A 180 24.26 -8.13 -4.23
N PHE A 181 23.53 -8.27 -5.33
CA PHE A 181 23.44 -9.56 -6.03
C PHE A 181 24.79 -10.06 -6.54
N ALA A 182 25.57 -9.19 -7.19
CA ALA A 182 26.88 -9.57 -7.72
C ALA A 182 27.86 -9.96 -6.61
N ALA A 183 27.84 -9.26 -5.48
CA ALA A 183 28.66 -9.57 -4.31
C ALA A 183 28.24 -10.91 -3.68
N ALA A 184 26.95 -11.12 -3.43
CA ALA A 184 26.44 -12.32 -2.78
C ALA A 184 26.68 -13.60 -3.62
N PHE A 185 26.35 -13.57 -4.91
CA PHE A 185 26.58 -14.71 -5.81
C PHE A 185 28.04 -14.86 -6.28
N GLY A 186 28.86 -13.82 -6.08
CA GLY A 186 30.31 -13.91 -6.25
C GLY A 186 31.01 -14.60 -5.08
N ALA A 187 30.46 -14.45 -3.86
CA ALA A 187 30.97 -15.07 -2.64
C ALA A 187 30.46 -16.50 -2.43
N PHE A 188 29.18 -16.75 -2.74
CA PHE A 188 28.53 -18.04 -2.49
C PHE A 188 27.83 -18.58 -3.73
N SER A 189 27.89 -19.90 -3.91
CA SER A 189 27.19 -20.62 -4.96
C SER A 189 25.69 -20.77 -4.65
N PRO A 190 24.83 -20.91 -5.68
CA PRO A 190 23.40 -21.23 -5.47
C PRO A 190 23.17 -22.50 -4.64
N ALA A 191 24.12 -23.45 -4.65
CA ALA A 191 24.04 -24.66 -3.85
C ALA A 191 24.23 -24.38 -2.34
N GLU A 192 25.11 -23.45 -1.98
CA GLU A 192 25.32 -23.02 -0.59
C GLU A 192 24.09 -22.30 -0.05
N PHE A 193 23.48 -21.40 -0.84
CA PHE A 193 22.20 -20.79 -0.47
C PHE A 193 21.09 -21.83 -0.25
N ALA A 194 21.01 -22.84 -1.12
CA ALA A 194 20.02 -23.92 -0.98
C ALA A 194 20.29 -24.85 0.21
N ALA A 195 21.54 -24.91 0.68
CA ALA A 195 21.98 -25.77 1.78
C ALA A 195 21.88 -25.11 3.16
N ILE A 196 21.48 -23.83 3.26
CA ILE A 196 21.25 -23.16 4.54
C ILE A 196 20.25 -23.99 5.37
N PRO A 197 20.63 -24.44 6.59
CA PRO A 197 19.75 -25.23 7.44
C PRO A 197 18.47 -24.48 7.78
N VAL A 198 17.33 -25.19 7.75
CA VAL A 198 16.06 -24.64 8.20
C VAL A 198 16.02 -24.68 9.72
N ASP A 199 15.73 -23.53 10.33
CA ASP A 199 15.48 -23.42 11.76
C ASP A 199 13.97 -23.56 12.03
N ALA A 200 13.59 -24.75 12.50
CA ALA A 200 12.21 -25.07 12.82
C ALA A 200 11.67 -24.32 14.06
N GLU A 201 12.54 -23.82 14.94
CA GLU A 201 12.13 -23.09 16.15
C GLU A 201 11.53 -21.72 15.81
N LEU A 202 11.88 -21.15 14.66
CA LEU A 202 11.30 -19.92 14.14
C LEU A 202 9.85 -20.08 13.65
N GLY A 203 9.34 -21.32 13.55
CA GLY A 203 7.93 -21.60 13.23
C GLY A 203 7.51 -21.21 11.80
N GLY A 204 8.46 -20.98 10.90
CA GLY A 204 8.19 -20.63 9.51
C GLY A 204 7.51 -21.76 8.74
N THR A 205 6.55 -21.42 7.90
CA THR A 205 5.94 -22.36 6.94
C THR A 205 5.81 -21.69 5.57
N PRO A 206 5.75 -22.48 4.48
CA PRO A 206 5.54 -21.91 3.13
C PRO A 206 4.33 -20.98 3.07
N PHE A 207 3.25 -21.31 3.80
CA PHE A 207 2.01 -20.53 3.76
C PHE A 207 2.04 -19.27 4.61
N ILE A 208 2.80 -19.26 5.71
CA ILE A 208 3.07 -18.00 6.45
C ILE A 208 3.89 -17.05 5.59
N THR A 209 4.93 -17.57 4.90
CA THR A 209 5.70 -16.79 3.92
C THR A 209 4.81 -16.27 2.81
N LEU A 210 3.95 -17.12 2.25
CA LEU A 210 2.98 -16.74 1.23
C LEU A 210 2.05 -15.62 1.71
N ASP A 211 1.52 -15.72 2.93
CA ASP A 211 0.66 -14.72 3.53
C ASP A 211 1.37 -13.38 3.70
N MET A 212 2.63 -13.36 4.15
CA MET A 212 3.41 -12.13 4.27
C MET A 212 3.63 -11.45 2.91
N VAL A 213 3.90 -12.22 1.86
CA VAL A 213 4.06 -11.67 0.50
C VAL A 213 2.73 -11.12 -0.03
N ILE A 214 1.61 -11.84 0.19
CA ILE A 214 0.27 -11.36 -0.16
C ILE A 214 -0.07 -10.09 0.63
N ALA A 215 0.27 -10.03 1.92
CA ALA A 215 0.04 -8.87 2.78
C ALA A 215 0.70 -7.61 2.20
N THR A 216 1.92 -7.72 1.69
CA THR A 216 2.59 -6.61 1.00
C THR A 216 1.80 -6.14 -0.23
N ALA A 217 1.29 -7.07 -1.05
CA ALA A 217 0.45 -6.72 -2.20
C ALA A 217 -0.88 -6.06 -1.82
N ILE A 218 -1.51 -6.53 -0.74
CA ILE A 218 -2.72 -5.92 -0.18
C ILE A 218 -2.40 -4.51 0.33
N SER A 219 -1.26 -4.31 0.99
CA SER A 219 -0.79 -2.99 1.42
C SER A 219 -0.69 -2.02 0.25
N TRP A 220 -0.15 -2.45 -0.91
CA TRP A 220 -0.06 -1.60 -2.11
C TRP A 220 -1.39 -1.41 -2.83
N THR A 221 -2.34 -2.34 -2.65
CA THR A 221 -3.65 -2.28 -3.30
C THR A 221 -4.44 -1.04 -2.87
N VAL A 222 -4.19 -0.49 -1.68
CA VAL A 222 -4.83 0.75 -1.18
C VAL A 222 -4.52 1.98 -2.03
N LEU A 223 -3.46 1.95 -2.84
CA LEU A 223 -3.07 3.01 -3.78
C LEU A 223 -3.28 2.60 -5.25
N SER A 224 -3.84 1.41 -5.49
CA SER A 224 -3.82 0.85 -6.83
C SER A 224 -4.64 1.64 -7.83
N ALA A 225 -5.85 2.08 -7.44
CA ALA A 225 -6.68 2.89 -8.31
C ALA A 225 -6.12 4.31 -8.46
N ASP A 226 -5.44 4.85 -7.45
CA ASP A 226 -4.82 6.17 -7.46
C ASP A 226 -3.73 6.28 -8.55
N MET A 227 -2.96 5.21 -8.74
CA MET A 227 -1.96 5.13 -9.80
C MET A 227 -2.59 4.77 -11.16
N ASN A 228 -3.51 3.80 -11.17
CA ASN A 228 -4.08 3.27 -12.41
C ASN A 228 -5.19 4.15 -13.03
N ARG A 229 -5.78 5.11 -12.30
CA ARG A 229 -6.74 6.09 -12.86
C ARG A 229 -6.14 6.97 -13.95
N HIS A 230 -4.81 7.07 -14.00
CA HIS A 230 -4.10 7.80 -15.04
C HIS A 230 -3.79 6.98 -16.29
N ALA A 231 -4.11 5.67 -16.32
CA ALA A 231 -3.88 4.80 -17.46
C ALA A 231 -4.85 5.10 -18.62
N LYS A 232 -4.36 5.10 -19.85
CA LYS A 232 -5.15 5.41 -21.06
C LYS A 232 -6.20 4.34 -21.42
N SER A 233 -6.07 3.12 -20.90
CA SER A 233 -7.00 2.02 -21.16
C SER A 233 -6.90 0.94 -20.08
N SER A 234 -7.97 0.14 -19.93
CA SER A 234 -7.97 -1.01 -19.01
C SER A 234 -6.79 -1.95 -19.25
N THR A 235 -6.43 -2.24 -20.50
CA THR A 235 -5.26 -3.08 -20.81
C THR A 235 -3.95 -2.45 -20.32
N ALA A 236 -3.80 -1.13 -20.49
CA ALA A 236 -2.62 -0.42 -20.00
C ALA A 236 -2.53 -0.44 -18.46
N GLY A 237 -3.66 -0.23 -17.79
CA GLY A 237 -3.76 -0.34 -16.32
C GLY A 237 -3.44 -1.76 -15.85
N ILE A 238 -4.13 -2.77 -16.38
CA ILE A 238 -4.03 -4.17 -15.95
C ILE A 238 -2.64 -4.75 -16.23
N VAL A 239 -2.20 -4.72 -17.48
CA VAL A 239 -0.93 -5.35 -17.87
C VAL A 239 0.24 -4.54 -17.35
N GLY A 240 0.15 -3.20 -17.42
CA GLY A 240 1.19 -2.32 -16.92
C GLY A 240 1.44 -2.51 -15.42
N SER A 241 0.38 -2.40 -14.60
CA SER A 241 0.52 -2.60 -13.15
C SER A 241 0.89 -4.03 -12.79
N GLY A 242 0.32 -5.02 -13.47
CA GLY A 242 0.64 -6.43 -13.30
C GLY A 242 2.13 -6.72 -13.48
N ILE A 243 2.72 -6.28 -14.61
CA ILE A 243 4.15 -6.46 -14.89
C ILE A 243 5.00 -5.65 -13.92
N GLY A 244 4.71 -4.36 -13.77
CA GLY A 244 5.51 -3.44 -12.97
C GLY A 244 5.60 -3.86 -11.50
N TYR A 245 4.45 -4.19 -10.89
CA TYR A 245 4.39 -4.64 -9.50
C TYR A 245 5.02 -6.02 -9.29
N THR A 246 4.78 -6.96 -10.23
CA THR A 246 5.34 -8.31 -10.12
C THR A 246 6.86 -8.30 -10.19
N LEU A 247 7.43 -7.56 -11.16
CA LEU A 247 8.88 -7.43 -11.27
C LEU A 247 9.47 -6.76 -10.03
N SER A 248 8.93 -5.61 -9.61
CA SER A 248 9.52 -4.87 -8.48
C SER A 248 9.46 -5.66 -7.18
N THR A 249 8.33 -6.29 -6.86
CA THR A 249 8.19 -7.08 -5.63
C THR A 249 9.12 -8.28 -5.64
N THR A 250 9.13 -9.04 -6.75
CA THR A 250 9.94 -10.25 -6.85
C THR A 250 11.43 -9.90 -6.74
N ILE A 251 11.90 -8.89 -7.48
CA ILE A 251 13.31 -8.48 -7.46
C ILE A 251 13.70 -7.97 -6.08
N ALA A 252 12.90 -7.08 -5.48
CA ALA A 252 13.23 -6.48 -4.18
C ALA A 252 13.23 -7.53 -3.06
N MET A 253 12.16 -8.32 -2.92
CA MET A 253 12.10 -9.36 -1.87
C MET A 253 13.15 -10.45 -2.09
N PHE A 254 13.38 -10.88 -3.33
CA PHE A 254 14.41 -11.87 -3.61
C PHE A 254 15.80 -11.35 -3.30
N LEU A 255 16.05 -10.06 -3.53
CA LEU A 255 17.29 -9.43 -3.10
C LEU A 255 17.46 -9.45 -1.59
N GLY A 256 16.42 -9.08 -0.82
CA GLY A 256 16.48 -9.15 0.64
C GLY A 256 16.75 -10.57 1.14
N LEU A 257 16.11 -11.55 0.52
CA LEU A 257 16.34 -12.97 0.79
C LEU A 257 17.81 -13.36 0.56
N VAL A 258 18.38 -12.99 -0.59
CA VAL A 258 19.78 -13.27 -0.95
C VAL A 258 20.75 -12.55 -0.02
N ALA A 259 20.51 -11.26 0.23
CA ALA A 259 21.35 -10.43 1.08
C ALA A 259 21.40 -10.96 2.52
N PHE A 260 20.25 -11.31 3.09
CA PHE A 260 20.17 -11.91 4.43
C PHE A 260 20.80 -13.31 4.47
N SER A 261 20.60 -14.11 3.42
CA SER A 261 21.22 -15.43 3.32
C SER A 261 22.74 -15.37 3.24
N ALA A 262 23.31 -14.32 2.60
CA ALA A 262 24.75 -14.09 2.60
C ALA A 262 25.29 -13.78 4.00
N VAL A 263 24.55 -12.98 4.79
CA VAL A 263 24.89 -12.73 6.21
C VAL A 263 24.93 -14.04 7.00
N LEU A 264 23.91 -14.90 6.82
CA LEU A 264 23.85 -16.21 7.48
C LEU A 264 25.03 -17.12 7.09
N LEU A 265 25.41 -17.13 5.81
CA LEU A 265 26.50 -17.97 5.30
C LEU A 265 27.89 -17.49 5.75
N HIS A 266 28.12 -16.18 5.84
CA HIS A 266 29.36 -15.67 6.42
C HIS A 266 29.47 -16.00 7.91
N GLY A 267 28.38 -15.88 8.67
CA GLY A 267 28.34 -16.27 10.08
C GLY A 267 29.14 -15.36 11.03
N ASP A 268 29.76 -14.30 10.52
CA ASP A 268 30.59 -13.37 11.30
C ASP A 268 29.77 -12.26 12.01
N ARG A 269 28.47 -12.19 11.75
CA ARG A 269 27.58 -11.10 12.19
C ARG A 269 26.23 -11.64 12.68
N GLU A 270 25.59 -10.89 13.58
CA GLU A 270 24.25 -11.22 14.07
C GLU A 270 23.20 -10.98 12.97
N PRO A 271 22.45 -12.01 12.54
CA PRO A 271 21.46 -11.91 11.48
C PRO A 271 20.11 -11.41 12.02
N ILE A 272 19.94 -10.10 12.13
CA ILE A 272 18.68 -9.50 12.60
C ILE A 272 17.74 -9.31 11.40
N PRO A 273 16.62 -10.03 11.31
CA PRO A 273 15.69 -9.89 10.19
C PRO A 273 14.98 -8.53 10.24
N PHE A 274 14.64 -8.01 9.07
CA PHE A 274 14.03 -6.68 8.89
C PHE A 274 14.87 -5.50 9.43
N ASP A 275 16.17 -5.69 9.65
CA ASP A 275 17.11 -4.65 10.07
C ASP A 275 18.00 -4.19 8.90
N PRO A 276 17.94 -2.91 8.48
CA PRO A 276 18.81 -2.39 7.44
C PRO A 276 20.28 -2.35 7.87
N ALA A 277 20.59 -2.21 9.16
CA ALA A 277 21.96 -2.20 9.66
C ALA A 277 22.66 -3.55 9.41
N THR A 278 21.95 -4.67 9.54
CA THR A 278 22.48 -6.02 9.22
C THR A 278 22.95 -6.10 7.76
N ILE A 279 22.17 -5.57 6.83
CA ILE A 279 22.54 -5.58 5.40
C ILE A 279 23.64 -4.55 5.11
N VAL A 280 23.60 -3.37 5.74
CA VAL A 280 24.63 -2.34 5.56
C VAL A 280 25.98 -2.79 6.12
N ALA A 281 25.99 -3.53 7.23
CA ALA A 281 27.21 -4.08 7.82
C ALA A 281 27.88 -5.11 6.91
N GLU A 282 27.09 -5.83 6.12
CA GLU A 282 27.55 -6.85 5.18
C GLU A 282 28.07 -6.25 3.86
N PHE A 283 27.31 -5.32 3.27
CA PHE A 283 27.58 -4.80 1.93
C PHE A 283 28.20 -3.39 1.91
N GLY A 284 28.37 -2.76 3.07
CA GLY A 284 29.08 -1.50 3.25
C GLY A 284 28.22 -0.23 3.29
N TRP A 285 28.83 0.85 3.77
CA TRP A 285 28.16 2.14 4.02
C TRP A 285 27.47 2.82 2.81
N PRO A 286 27.90 2.66 1.54
CA PRO A 286 27.19 3.27 0.42
C PRO A 286 25.74 2.77 0.28
N LEU A 287 25.50 1.49 0.61
CA LEU A 287 24.15 0.94 0.69
C LEU A 287 23.32 1.63 1.77
N GLY A 288 23.92 1.97 2.91
CA GLY A 288 23.24 2.72 3.97
C GLY A 288 22.75 4.09 3.51
N ILE A 289 23.53 4.79 2.69
CA ILE A 289 23.10 6.06 2.10
C ILE A 289 21.95 5.86 1.12
N ALA A 290 22.03 4.84 0.26
CA ALA A 290 20.96 4.52 -0.67
C ALA A 290 19.64 4.17 0.06
N ILE A 291 19.73 3.37 1.13
CA ILE A 291 18.59 3.03 1.99
C ILE A 291 18.01 4.30 2.63
N PHE A 292 18.85 5.13 3.26
CA PHE A 292 18.41 6.36 3.91
C PHE A 292 17.66 7.27 2.93
N LEU A 293 18.24 7.54 1.76
CA LEU A 293 17.63 8.42 0.76
C LEU A 293 16.31 7.85 0.22
N SER A 294 16.26 6.54 -0.06
CA SER A 294 15.05 5.84 -0.49
C SER A 294 13.93 6.01 0.52
N VAL A 295 14.20 5.66 1.77
CA VAL A 295 13.21 5.65 2.85
C VAL A 295 12.72 7.08 3.16
N MET A 296 13.60 8.07 3.13
CA MET A 296 13.21 9.48 3.33
C MET A 296 12.28 9.98 2.21
N ALA A 297 12.57 9.63 0.96
CA ALA A 297 11.73 10.02 -0.18
C ALA A 297 10.35 9.36 -0.11
N THR A 298 10.29 8.03 0.08
CA THR A 298 9.04 7.29 0.15
C THR A 298 8.20 7.71 1.36
N ASN A 299 8.81 7.90 2.54
CA ASN A 299 8.09 8.31 3.74
C ASN A 299 7.51 9.72 3.61
N THR A 300 8.19 10.62 2.90
CA THR A 300 7.64 11.95 2.62
C THR A 300 6.34 11.88 1.82
N MET A 301 6.29 11.01 0.80
CA MET A 301 5.07 10.78 0.02
C MET A 301 3.97 10.12 0.87
N VAL A 302 4.32 9.22 1.79
CA VAL A 302 3.37 8.62 2.75
C VAL A 302 2.77 9.69 3.66
N VAL A 303 3.58 10.56 4.28
CA VAL A 303 3.07 11.63 5.15
C VAL A 303 2.21 12.62 4.36
N PHE A 304 2.63 13.02 3.16
CA PHE A 304 1.83 13.89 2.29
C PHE A 304 0.49 13.25 1.92
N GLY A 305 0.50 11.98 1.49
CA GLY A 305 -0.70 11.20 1.16
C GLY A 305 -1.63 11.04 2.36
N MET A 306 -1.07 10.87 3.55
CA MET A 306 -1.80 10.77 4.80
C MET A 306 -2.53 12.08 5.15
N VAL A 307 -1.85 13.23 5.07
CA VAL A 307 -2.44 14.54 5.34
C VAL A 307 -3.55 14.86 4.34
N THR A 308 -3.27 14.67 3.05
CA THR A 308 -4.26 14.92 1.99
C THR A 308 -5.47 14.00 2.11
N SER A 309 -5.30 12.74 2.53
CA SER A 309 -6.41 11.81 2.79
C SER A 309 -7.34 12.32 3.89
N VAL A 310 -6.79 12.89 4.98
CA VAL A 310 -7.59 13.45 6.09
C VAL A 310 -8.29 14.73 5.68
N VAL A 311 -7.58 15.64 5.02
CA VAL A 311 -8.13 16.91 4.53
C VAL A 311 -9.29 16.66 3.55
N ASN A 312 -9.16 15.65 2.68
CA ASN A 312 -10.15 15.32 1.66
C ASN A 312 -11.18 14.26 2.11
N ALA A 313 -11.12 13.77 3.35
CA ALA A 313 -11.98 12.67 3.82
C ALA A 313 -13.48 13.03 3.72
N GLN A 314 -13.81 14.26 4.07
CA GLN A 314 -15.16 14.81 4.01
C GLN A 314 -15.11 16.30 3.68
N SER A 315 -15.78 16.71 2.60
CA SER A 315 -15.78 18.12 2.16
C SER A 315 -16.30 19.08 3.25
N LYS A 316 -17.25 18.61 4.08
CA LYS A 316 -17.85 19.39 5.18
C LYS A 316 -16.93 19.67 6.38
N TRP A 317 -15.79 18.99 6.51
CA TRP A 317 -14.92 19.17 7.67
C TRP A 317 -14.03 20.42 7.57
N HIS A 318 -13.87 21.00 6.37
CA HIS A 318 -13.10 22.22 6.13
C HIS A 318 -11.71 22.22 6.81
N LEU A 319 -11.06 21.06 6.86
CA LEU A 319 -9.72 20.93 7.45
C LEU A 319 -8.69 21.58 6.53
N LYS A 320 -7.77 22.36 7.12
CA LYS A 320 -6.67 22.98 6.38
C LYS A 320 -5.46 22.05 6.35
N PHE A 321 -4.69 22.11 5.26
CA PHE A 321 -3.53 21.25 5.07
C PHE A 321 -2.48 21.42 6.17
N LEU A 322 -2.02 22.66 6.41
CA LEU A 322 -0.91 22.92 7.34
C LEU A 322 -1.20 22.50 8.80
N PRO A 323 -2.33 22.88 9.43
CA PRO A 323 -2.64 22.40 10.79
C PRO A 323 -2.75 20.88 10.88
N THR A 324 -3.35 20.25 9.87
CA THR A 324 -3.49 18.79 9.81
C THR A 324 -2.11 18.12 9.68
N ALA A 325 -1.23 18.68 8.84
CA ALA A 325 0.14 18.21 8.67
C ALA A 325 0.96 18.32 9.96
N LEU A 326 0.80 19.40 10.73
CA LEU A 326 1.50 19.57 12.00
C LEU A 326 1.02 18.58 13.06
N VAL A 327 -0.29 18.34 13.17
CA VAL A 327 -0.84 17.38 14.14
C VAL A 327 -0.42 15.96 13.79
N LEU A 328 -0.63 15.53 12.54
CA LEU A 328 -0.23 14.19 12.10
C LEU A 328 1.29 14.02 12.11
N GLY A 329 2.04 15.08 11.79
CA GLY A 329 3.49 15.10 11.86
C GLY A 329 4.02 14.94 13.28
N ALA A 330 3.43 15.63 14.27
CA ALA A 330 3.80 15.47 15.67
C ALA A 330 3.54 14.04 16.18
N ILE A 331 2.36 13.49 15.87
CA ILE A 331 2.02 12.09 16.19
C ILE A 331 3.03 11.14 15.52
N SER A 332 3.39 11.44 14.28
CA SER A 332 4.33 10.63 13.51
C SER A 332 5.75 10.64 14.10
N VAL A 333 6.27 11.81 14.49
CA VAL A 333 7.58 11.96 15.16
C VAL A 333 7.60 11.26 16.50
N ILE A 334 6.54 11.39 17.31
CA ILE A 334 6.45 10.68 18.59
C ILE A 334 6.43 9.18 18.35
N GLY A 335 5.59 8.70 17.43
CA GLY A 335 5.46 7.29 17.11
C GLY A 335 6.73 6.66 16.53
N SER A 336 7.53 7.40 15.77
CA SER A 336 8.80 6.89 15.23
C SER A 336 9.85 6.58 16.30
N THR A 337 9.68 7.11 17.52
CA THR A 337 10.61 6.83 18.63
C THR A 337 10.43 5.46 19.28
N PHE A 338 9.33 4.76 19.02
CA PHE A 338 9.03 3.44 19.61
C PHE A 338 9.63 2.30 18.80
N LEU A 339 10.96 2.20 18.76
CA LEU A 339 11.70 1.24 17.91
C LEU A 339 11.27 -0.23 18.06
N GLY A 340 10.71 -0.62 19.21
CA GLY A 340 10.16 -1.97 19.43
C GLY A 340 9.05 -2.37 18.45
N LEU A 341 8.45 -1.42 17.73
CA LEU A 341 7.50 -1.71 16.65
C LEU A 341 8.15 -2.44 15.46
N LEU A 342 9.45 -2.30 15.23
CA LEU A 342 10.15 -3.06 14.17
C LEU A 342 10.13 -4.56 14.46
N ASN A 343 10.21 -4.97 15.73
CA ASN A 343 10.12 -6.37 16.13
C ASN A 343 8.73 -6.97 15.90
N GLN A 344 7.72 -6.12 15.65
CA GLN A 344 6.33 -6.51 15.40
C GLN A 344 5.94 -6.28 13.92
N PHE A 345 6.92 -6.20 13.01
CA PHE A 345 6.65 -5.91 11.60
C PHE A 345 5.77 -6.98 10.93
N THR A 346 5.96 -8.26 11.29
CA THR A 346 5.11 -9.36 10.80
C THR A 346 3.66 -9.19 11.24
N ASP A 347 3.43 -8.83 12.51
CA ASP A 347 2.10 -8.52 13.04
C ASP A 347 1.50 -7.27 12.37
N PHE A 348 2.32 -6.27 12.02
CA PHE A 348 1.89 -5.12 11.24
C PHE A 348 1.38 -5.52 9.84
N LEU A 349 2.10 -6.38 9.11
CA LEU A 349 1.64 -6.93 7.83
C LEU A 349 0.34 -7.74 7.99
N PHE A 350 0.21 -8.50 9.07
CA PHE A 350 -1.02 -9.20 9.39
C PHE A 350 -2.19 -8.23 9.59
N VAL A 351 -2.01 -7.17 10.38
CA VAL A 351 -3.05 -6.14 10.61
C VAL A 351 -3.50 -5.53 9.29
N ILE A 352 -2.57 -5.18 8.40
CA ILE A 352 -2.92 -4.69 7.06
C ILE A 352 -3.85 -5.67 6.34
N SER A 353 -3.49 -6.95 6.35
CA SER A 353 -4.27 -7.98 5.66
C SER A 353 -5.64 -8.20 6.28
N ALA A 354 -5.72 -8.29 7.62
CA ALA A 354 -6.98 -8.48 8.33
C ALA A 354 -7.98 -7.36 8.04
N PHE A 355 -7.49 -6.12 7.88
CA PHE A 355 -8.34 -4.99 7.54
C PHE A 355 -8.70 -4.95 6.06
N PHE A 356 -7.74 -5.15 5.16
CA PHE A 356 -7.92 -4.83 3.74
C PHE A 356 -8.25 -6.01 2.83
N VAL A 357 -7.90 -7.24 3.21
CA VAL A 357 -8.32 -8.44 2.46
C VAL A 357 -9.85 -8.49 2.33
N PRO A 358 -10.64 -8.34 3.41
CA PRO A 358 -12.10 -8.34 3.30
C PRO A 358 -12.64 -7.12 2.53
N VAL A 359 -12.02 -5.94 2.68
CA VAL A 359 -12.41 -4.73 1.94
C VAL A 359 -12.30 -4.96 0.44
N PHE A 360 -11.17 -5.46 -0.04
CA PHE A 360 -10.98 -5.68 -1.47
C PHE A 360 -11.80 -6.86 -1.99
N ALA A 361 -12.01 -7.91 -1.20
CA ALA A 361 -12.95 -8.98 -1.54
C ALA A 361 -14.36 -8.44 -1.79
N ILE A 362 -14.87 -7.59 -0.89
CA ILE A 362 -16.17 -6.93 -0.99
C ILE A 362 -16.21 -6.01 -2.23
N MET A 363 -15.19 -5.17 -2.43
CA MET A 363 -15.15 -4.26 -3.59
C MET A 363 -15.14 -5.00 -4.93
N ILE A 364 -14.38 -6.10 -5.04
CA ILE A 364 -14.31 -6.90 -6.26
C ILE A 364 -15.65 -7.58 -6.53
N ALA A 365 -16.28 -8.17 -5.51
CA ALA A 365 -17.61 -8.78 -5.63
C ALA A 365 -18.66 -7.75 -6.05
N ASP A 366 -18.67 -6.58 -5.40
CA ASP A 366 -19.62 -5.51 -5.69
C ASP A 366 -19.46 -5.01 -7.13
N TYR A 367 -18.26 -4.57 -7.50
CA TYR A 367 -18.04 -3.92 -8.78
C TYR A 367 -18.16 -4.89 -9.95
N TYR A 368 -17.46 -6.03 -9.92
CA TYR A 368 -17.37 -6.91 -11.09
C TYR A 368 -18.59 -7.81 -11.28
N LEU A 369 -19.22 -8.27 -10.19
CA LEU A 369 -20.33 -9.21 -10.26
C LEU A 369 -21.69 -8.55 -10.01
N LEU A 370 -21.86 -7.79 -8.92
CA LEU A 370 -23.16 -7.22 -8.57
C LEU A 370 -23.52 -5.98 -9.40
N LYS A 371 -22.53 -5.16 -9.75
CA LYS A 371 -22.70 -3.91 -10.51
C LYS A 371 -22.17 -3.99 -11.93
N HIS A 372 -21.85 -5.20 -12.42
CA HIS A 372 -21.46 -5.48 -13.80
C HIS A 372 -20.40 -4.52 -14.38
N ARG A 373 -19.40 -4.16 -13.58
CA ARG A 373 -18.26 -3.29 -13.91
C ARG A 373 -18.66 -1.84 -14.20
N GLY A 374 -19.75 -1.34 -13.61
CA GLY A 374 -20.23 0.03 -13.78
C GLY A 374 -20.63 0.70 -12.47
N TYR A 375 -19.94 1.78 -12.11
CA TYR A 375 -20.40 2.72 -11.09
C TYR A 375 -20.94 3.99 -11.73
N SER A 376 -22.14 4.42 -11.33
CA SER A 376 -22.73 5.68 -11.76
C SER A 376 -22.13 6.91 -11.05
N ARG A 377 -22.28 8.10 -11.64
CA ARG A 377 -21.80 9.39 -11.09
C ARG A 377 -22.37 9.74 -9.72
N GLN A 378 -23.46 9.10 -9.30
CA GLN A 378 -24.03 9.28 -7.96
C GLN A 378 -23.04 8.90 -6.85
N ILE A 379 -21.95 8.18 -7.15
CA ILE A 379 -20.84 7.91 -6.21
C ILE A 379 -20.13 9.19 -5.74
N LEU A 380 -20.24 10.26 -6.51
CA LEU A 380 -19.70 11.59 -6.19
C LEU A 380 -20.65 12.41 -5.31
N HIS A 381 -21.92 12.00 -5.20
CA HIS A 381 -22.94 12.80 -4.53
C HIS A 381 -23.05 12.39 -3.05
N GLU A 382 -22.59 13.25 -2.15
CA GLU A 382 -22.69 13.04 -0.70
C GLU A 382 -24.09 13.37 -0.15
N ARG A 383 -25.14 12.77 -0.74
CA ARG A 383 -26.54 13.05 -0.39
C ARG A 383 -27.40 11.79 -0.33
N SER A 384 -28.54 11.89 0.36
CA SER A 384 -29.53 10.82 0.55
C SER A 384 -30.09 10.25 -0.75
N GLU A 385 -30.10 11.01 -1.83
CA GLU A 385 -30.68 10.60 -3.11
C GLU A 385 -29.72 9.70 -3.92
N SER A 386 -28.46 9.57 -3.49
CA SER A 386 -27.47 8.71 -4.13
C SER A 386 -27.81 7.23 -3.94
N ARG A 387 -27.67 6.41 -4.99
CA ARG A 387 -27.82 4.95 -4.87
C ARG A 387 -26.84 4.33 -3.87
N TYR A 388 -25.71 5.00 -3.63
CA TYR A 388 -24.67 4.56 -2.70
C TYR A 388 -24.91 5.10 -1.28
N TRP A 389 -26.08 5.67 -1.00
CA TRP A 389 -26.45 6.09 0.34
C TRP A 389 -26.85 4.91 1.23
N TYR A 390 -27.43 3.85 0.68
CA TYR A 390 -27.92 2.69 1.46
C TYR A 390 -28.80 3.15 2.65
N THR A 391 -28.66 2.54 3.84
CA THR A 391 -29.40 2.95 5.04
C THR A 391 -28.57 3.91 5.88
N GLY A 392 -29.01 5.18 5.91
CA GLY A 392 -28.34 6.22 6.70
C GLY A 392 -26.93 6.60 6.22
N GLY A 393 -26.56 6.26 4.98
CA GLY A 393 -25.22 6.47 4.42
C GLY A 393 -24.33 5.23 4.45
N VAL A 394 -24.80 4.09 4.96
CA VAL A 394 -23.98 2.91 5.27
C VAL A 394 -24.59 1.64 4.69
N ASN A 395 -23.77 0.82 4.03
CA ASN A 395 -24.10 -0.56 3.71
C ASN A 395 -23.68 -1.47 4.88
N TRP A 396 -24.62 -1.75 5.78
CA TRP A 396 -24.36 -2.60 6.95
C TRP A 396 -23.96 -4.03 6.60
N VAL A 397 -24.38 -4.56 5.43
CA VAL A 397 -23.94 -5.87 4.95
C VAL A 397 -22.42 -5.84 4.73
N ALA A 398 -21.91 -4.82 4.04
CA ALA A 398 -20.47 -4.67 3.80
C ALA A 398 -19.70 -4.54 5.12
N VAL A 399 -20.20 -3.73 6.07
CA VAL A 399 -19.56 -3.55 7.38
C VAL A 399 -19.52 -4.85 8.19
N VAL A 400 -20.63 -5.59 8.26
CA VAL A 400 -20.69 -6.87 8.98
C VAL A 400 -19.77 -7.91 8.34
N VAL A 401 -19.78 -8.03 7.00
CA VAL A 401 -18.90 -8.96 6.29
C VAL A 401 -17.43 -8.59 6.48
N TRP A 402 -17.11 -7.29 6.50
CA TRP A 402 -15.77 -6.81 6.79
C TRP A 402 -15.31 -7.21 8.19
N VAL A 403 -16.14 -7.04 9.23
CA VAL A 403 -15.83 -7.47 10.60
C VAL A 403 -15.65 -8.99 10.67
N ILE A 404 -16.54 -9.76 10.05
CA ILE A 404 -16.42 -11.23 9.98
C ILE A 404 -15.11 -11.64 9.32
N GLY A 405 -14.76 -11.01 8.20
CA GLY A 405 -13.51 -11.25 7.48
C GLY A 405 -12.28 -10.94 8.34
N ALA A 406 -12.26 -9.80 9.04
CA ALA A 406 -11.16 -9.41 9.91
C ALA A 406 -11.00 -10.37 11.11
N VAL A 407 -12.11 -10.77 11.74
CA VAL A 407 -12.11 -11.76 12.82
C VAL A 407 -11.64 -13.11 12.30
N LEU A 408 -12.09 -13.52 11.11
CA LEU A 408 -11.65 -14.76 10.49
C LEU A 408 -10.15 -14.75 10.20
N SER A 409 -9.60 -13.66 9.66
CA SER A 409 -8.16 -13.50 9.49
C SER A 409 -7.41 -13.70 10.81
N TYR A 410 -7.90 -13.10 11.90
CA TYR A 410 -7.29 -13.26 13.24
C TYR A 410 -7.34 -14.71 13.73
N VAL A 411 -8.51 -15.35 13.61
CA VAL A 411 -8.67 -16.76 14.01
C VAL A 411 -7.72 -17.65 13.20
N LEU A 412 -7.66 -17.47 11.88
CA LEU A 412 -6.84 -18.30 11.00
C LEU A 412 -5.33 -18.02 11.09
N ALA A 413 -4.92 -16.89 11.67
CA ALA A 413 -3.51 -16.58 11.89
C ALA A 413 -3.01 -17.02 13.26
N TYR A 414 -3.79 -16.80 14.33
CA TYR A 414 -3.30 -16.96 15.71
C TYR A 414 -4.03 -18.01 16.55
N VAL A 415 -5.32 -18.24 16.33
CA VAL A 415 -6.14 -19.12 17.21
C VAL A 415 -6.18 -20.54 16.68
N ALA A 416 -6.43 -20.68 15.37
CA ALA A 416 -6.45 -21.93 14.63
C ALA A 416 -5.67 -21.72 13.32
N PRO A 417 -4.32 -21.69 13.38
CA PRO A 417 -3.47 -21.43 12.22
C PRO A 417 -3.86 -22.30 11.03
N SER A 418 -4.26 -21.63 9.94
CA SER A 418 -4.70 -22.30 8.71
C SER A 418 -3.51 -22.96 8.01
N PRO A 419 -3.66 -24.22 7.55
CA PRO A 419 -2.59 -24.90 6.81
C PRO A 419 -2.32 -24.29 5.42
N ILE A 420 -3.20 -23.38 4.94
CA ILE A 420 -3.09 -22.72 3.63
C ILE A 420 -2.96 -21.19 3.75
N GLY A 421 -2.62 -20.70 4.94
CA GLY A 421 -2.60 -19.27 5.25
C GLY A 421 -3.98 -18.70 5.57
N ALA A 422 -4.00 -17.50 6.14
CA ALA A 422 -5.18 -16.75 6.55
C ALA A 422 -5.75 -15.87 5.42
N ASN A 423 -4.91 -15.37 4.51
CA ASN A 423 -5.35 -14.35 3.55
C ASN A 423 -6.29 -14.91 2.48
N ILE A 424 -5.95 -16.06 1.90
CA ILE A 424 -6.76 -16.68 0.83
C ILE A 424 -8.14 -17.09 1.35
N PRO A 425 -8.27 -17.80 2.49
CA PRO A 425 -9.59 -18.16 3.03
C PRO A 425 -10.39 -16.93 3.47
N ALA A 426 -9.76 -15.94 4.13
CA ALA A 426 -10.45 -14.72 4.55
C ALA A 426 -10.99 -13.93 3.35
N PHE A 427 -10.23 -13.86 2.26
CA PHE A 427 -10.69 -13.27 1.00
C PHE A 427 -11.91 -14.03 0.46
N ALA A 428 -11.81 -15.36 0.31
CA ALA A 428 -12.85 -16.19 -0.26
C ALA A 428 -14.17 -16.13 0.54
N VAL A 429 -14.09 -16.23 1.87
CA VAL A 429 -15.26 -16.13 2.74
C VAL A 429 -15.89 -14.74 2.65
N SER A 430 -15.10 -13.67 2.73
CA SER A 430 -15.62 -12.30 2.64
C SER A 430 -16.28 -12.03 1.29
N PHE A 431 -15.66 -12.49 0.20
CA PHE A 431 -16.17 -12.38 -1.17
C PHE A 431 -17.51 -13.10 -1.33
N LEU A 432 -17.56 -14.38 -0.97
CA LEU A 432 -18.75 -15.22 -1.14
C LEU A 432 -19.89 -14.79 -0.21
N LEU A 433 -19.58 -14.42 1.03
CA LEU A 433 -20.58 -13.98 2.01
C LEU A 433 -21.22 -12.66 1.57
N TYR A 434 -20.42 -11.67 1.14
CA TYR A 434 -20.97 -10.40 0.63
C TYR A 434 -21.82 -10.62 -0.62
N LEU A 435 -21.31 -11.40 -1.59
CA LEU A 435 -22.02 -11.72 -2.81
C LEU A 435 -23.37 -12.41 -2.51
N GLY A 436 -23.35 -13.44 -1.67
CA GLY A 436 -24.53 -14.20 -1.29
C GLY A 436 -25.58 -13.35 -0.56
N LEU A 437 -25.18 -12.59 0.46
CA LEU A 437 -26.09 -11.73 1.22
C LEU A 437 -26.70 -10.65 0.33
N MET A 438 -25.90 -9.98 -0.50
CA MET A 438 -26.41 -8.95 -1.40
C MET A 438 -27.39 -9.55 -2.42
N VAL A 439 -27.10 -10.69 -3.05
CA VAL A 439 -28.03 -11.35 -3.99
C VAL A 439 -29.33 -11.75 -3.30
N LEU A 440 -29.27 -12.30 -2.09
CA LEU A 440 -30.46 -12.69 -1.32
C LEU A 440 -31.33 -11.47 -0.97
N ILE A 441 -30.72 -10.38 -0.51
CA ILE A 441 -31.43 -9.16 -0.12
C ILE A 441 -31.99 -8.43 -1.36
N GLY A 442 -31.26 -8.40 -2.47
CA GLY A 442 -31.70 -7.72 -3.68
C GLY A 442 -32.83 -8.41 -4.44
N ARG A 443 -33.07 -9.70 -4.21
CA ARG A 443 -34.29 -10.38 -4.68
C ARG A 443 -35.57 -9.77 -4.06
N GLY A 444 -35.45 -9.03 -2.96
CA GLY A 444 -36.54 -8.30 -2.31
C GLY A 444 -36.73 -6.84 -2.75
N GLY A 445 -36.04 -6.36 -3.80
CA GLY A 445 -36.28 -5.05 -4.42
C GLY A 445 -35.82 -3.80 -3.64
N ALA A 446 -35.51 -3.90 -2.35
CA ALA A 446 -35.30 -2.73 -1.49
C ALA A 446 -33.86 -2.15 -1.44
N TRP A 447 -32.86 -2.80 -2.04
CA TRP A 447 -31.43 -2.46 -1.83
C TRP A 447 -30.60 -2.30 -3.12
N GLY A 448 -31.24 -1.86 -4.21
CA GLY A 448 -30.52 -1.27 -5.35
C GLY A 448 -29.70 -2.22 -6.22
N LEU A 449 -30.09 -3.50 -6.32
CA LEU A 449 -29.49 -4.43 -7.30
C LEU A 449 -30.03 -4.25 -8.73
N ARG A 450 -31.18 -3.62 -8.91
CA ARG A 450 -31.63 -3.00 -10.16
C ARG A 450 -32.43 -1.75 -9.82
N ASP A 451 -31.96 -0.60 -10.29
CA ASP A 451 -32.66 0.68 -10.16
C ASP A 451 -33.27 0.98 -11.54
N PRO A 452 -34.54 1.39 -11.66
CA PRO A 452 -35.11 1.81 -12.94
C PRO A 452 -34.38 3.00 -13.60
N ARG A 453 -33.43 3.65 -12.89
CA ARG A 453 -32.45 4.62 -13.42
C ARG A 453 -31.17 4.00 -13.98
N ASP A 454 -31.12 2.67 -14.12
CA ASP A 454 -30.06 1.94 -14.81
C ASP A 454 -30.12 2.28 -16.32
N ALA A 455 -29.65 3.46 -16.70
CA ALA A 455 -29.10 3.66 -18.03
C ALA A 455 -27.87 2.75 -18.17
N ASP A 456 -27.68 2.17 -19.35
CA ASP A 456 -26.54 1.28 -19.63
C ASP A 456 -25.24 1.94 -19.13
N PRO A 457 -24.34 1.18 -18.46
CA PRO A 457 -23.08 1.74 -17.99
C PRO A 457 -22.16 2.03 -19.18
N THR A 458 -22.37 3.17 -19.85
CA THR A 458 -21.59 3.55 -21.03
C THR A 458 -20.50 4.54 -20.63
N GLY A 459 -19.37 3.99 -20.19
CA GLY A 459 -18.09 4.71 -20.22
C GLY A 459 -17.61 5.29 -18.90
N HIS A 460 -16.66 6.20 -19.01
CA HIS A 460 -15.97 6.85 -17.90
C HIS A 460 -16.93 7.80 -17.16
N LEU A 461 -16.70 8.06 -15.87
CA LEU A 461 -17.53 9.00 -15.08
C LEU A 461 -17.57 10.43 -15.65
N LEU A 462 -16.68 10.74 -16.59
CA LEU A 462 -16.58 12.04 -17.26
C LEU A 462 -17.28 12.07 -18.63
N ASP A 463 -17.75 10.93 -19.15
CA ASP A 463 -18.42 10.87 -20.46
C ASP A 463 -19.87 11.39 -20.40
N GLY A 464 -20.55 11.28 -19.25
CA GLY A 464 -21.92 11.79 -19.05
C GLY A 464 -21.99 13.19 -18.43
N ALA A 465 -21.05 14.11 -18.73
CA ALA A 465 -21.02 15.46 -18.11
C ALA A 465 -22.07 16.40 -18.66
N ASP A 466 -22.37 16.28 -19.96
CA ASP A 466 -23.27 17.18 -20.66
C ASP A 466 -24.74 16.98 -20.28
N GLU A 467 -25.17 15.76 -19.95
CA GLU A 467 -26.57 15.47 -19.57
C GLU A 467 -26.97 16.07 -18.21
N THR A 468 -26.02 16.25 -17.30
CA THR A 468 -26.28 16.89 -15.99
C THR A 468 -26.43 18.40 -16.07
N ALA A 469 -25.87 19.05 -17.10
CA ALA A 469 -26.10 20.47 -17.34
C ALA A 469 -27.57 20.73 -17.72
N ALA A 470 -28.20 19.80 -18.45
CA ALA A 470 -29.61 19.86 -18.78
C ALA A 470 -30.51 19.73 -17.54
N LEU A 471 -30.16 18.86 -16.57
CA LEU A 471 -30.89 18.72 -15.31
C LEU A 471 -30.75 19.92 -14.34
N ARG A 472 -29.78 20.82 -14.57
CA ARG A 472 -29.66 22.08 -13.82
C ARG A 472 -30.55 23.19 -14.37
N LEU A 473 -31.08 23.05 -15.57
CA LEU A 473 -31.91 24.05 -16.24
C LEU A 473 -33.42 23.86 -16.01
N GLU A 474 -33.84 22.75 -15.38
CA GLU A 474 -35.25 22.47 -15.06
C GLU A 474 -35.59 22.63 -13.56
N ARG A 475 -34.88 23.47 -12.82
CA ARG A 475 -35.29 23.89 -11.45
C ARG A 475 -35.41 25.39 -11.30
#